data_AF-S9W399-F1
#
_entry.id   AF-S9W399-F1
#
_cell.length_a   1.000
_cell.length_b   1.000
_cell.length_c   1.000
_cell.angle_alpha   90.00
_cell.angle_beta   90.00
_cell.angle_gamma   90.00
#
_symmetry.space_group_name_H-M   'P 1'
#
loop_
_entity.id
_entity.type
_entity.pdbx_description
1 polymer ?
#
loop_
_entity_poly.entity_id
_entity_poly.type
_entity_poly.pdbx_seq_one_letter_code
_entity_poly.pdbx_strand_id
1 'polypeptide(L)'
;MHTAILTYFSLLVSGLATLLGERHLFQPIPRDNSTHVDAVNMLTCLSASGFPGNTVIATDDAQSLTLVSNMTEIDTDTLDPVMARCFNSFAYGLSFSHYKYVNFPDDDNLRPVTSLEDALANPDSLPEFLRLKRI
;
A
#
# COMPACT_ATOMS: atom_id res chain seq x y z
N MET A 1 -36.63 -10.36 35.75
CA MET A 1 -35.44 -9.51 35.56
C MET A 1 -34.26 -10.35 35.06
N HIS A 2 -34.24 -10.85 33.83
CA HIS A 2 -33.02 -11.54 33.27
C HIS A 2 -32.87 -11.36 31.74
N THR A 3 -33.58 -10.41 31.13
CA THR A 3 -33.60 -10.19 29.66
C THR A 3 -32.83 -8.94 29.22
N ALA A 4 -31.90 -8.43 30.04
CA ALA A 4 -31.12 -7.23 29.72
C ALA A 4 -29.63 -7.51 29.42
N ILE A 5 -29.14 -8.74 29.60
CA ILE A 5 -27.70 -9.06 29.47
C ILE A 5 -27.35 -9.53 28.05
N LEU A 6 -28.32 -10.05 27.28
CA LEU A 6 -28.07 -10.62 25.94
C LEU A 6 -28.01 -9.58 24.80
N THR A 7 -28.42 -8.34 25.02
CA THR A 7 -28.37 -7.28 23.99
C THR A 7 -27.05 -6.51 23.97
N TYR A 8 -26.26 -6.58 25.04
CA TYR A 8 -24.94 -5.93 25.07
C TYR A 8 -23.87 -6.72 24.32
N PHE A 9 -23.97 -8.05 24.27
CA PHE A 9 -23.01 -8.89 23.54
C PHE A 9 -23.15 -8.76 22.02
N SER A 10 -24.36 -8.55 21.50
CA SER A 10 -24.60 -8.37 20.07
C SER A 10 -24.17 -7.00 19.54
N LEU A 11 -24.14 -5.96 20.38
CA LEU A 11 -23.61 -4.63 20.04
C LEU A 11 -22.07 -4.58 20.01
N LEU A 12 -21.40 -5.37 20.86
CA LEU A 12 -19.93 -5.45 20.85
C LEU A 12 -19.39 -6.24 19.66
N VAL A 13 -20.08 -7.32 19.25
CA VAL A 13 -19.68 -8.10 18.06
C VAL A 13 -19.94 -7.31 16.77
N SER A 14 -21.02 -6.52 16.71
CA SER A 14 -21.28 -5.65 15.56
C SER A 14 -20.34 -4.43 15.52
N GLY A 15 -19.90 -3.91 16.68
CA GLY A 15 -18.86 -2.87 16.76
C GLY A 15 -17.47 -3.35 16.33
N LEU A 16 -17.09 -4.59 16.67
CA LEU A 16 -15.86 -5.19 16.15
C LEU A 16 -15.96 -5.50 14.65
N ALA A 17 -17.13 -5.94 14.18
CA ALA A 17 -17.38 -6.20 12.77
C ALA A 17 -17.48 -4.93 11.92
N THR A 18 -17.84 -3.76 12.46
CA THR A 18 -17.72 -2.48 11.75
C THR A 18 -16.29 -1.92 11.81
N LEU A 19 -15.54 -2.16 12.89
CA LEU A 19 -14.09 -1.86 12.93
C LEU A 19 -13.26 -2.78 12.03
N LEU A 20 -13.72 -4.01 11.76
CA LEU A 20 -13.11 -4.98 10.84
C LEU A 20 -13.76 -4.99 9.44
N GLY A 21 -14.95 -4.40 9.28
CA GLY A 21 -15.85 -4.55 8.13
C GLY A 21 -15.64 -3.53 7.02
N GLU A 22 -14.80 -2.52 7.24
CA GLU A 22 -14.32 -1.63 6.18
C GLU A 22 -12.90 -1.98 5.72
N ARG A 23 -12.39 -3.16 6.07
CA ARG A 23 -11.42 -3.83 5.18
C ARG A 23 -12.21 -4.32 3.97
N HIS A 24 -12.57 -3.39 3.08
CA HIS A 24 -12.90 -3.72 1.70
C HIS A 24 -11.86 -4.76 1.27
N LEU A 25 -12.33 -5.98 1.00
CA LEU A 25 -11.52 -7.04 0.44
C LEU A 25 -10.89 -6.44 -0.80
N PHE A 26 -9.64 -6.02 -0.68
CA PHE A 26 -8.91 -5.36 -1.73
C PHE A 26 -8.93 -6.30 -2.94
N GLN A 27 -9.64 -5.88 -3.99
CA GLN A 27 -9.63 -6.57 -5.26
C GLN A 27 -8.69 -5.80 -6.17
N PRO A 28 -7.52 -6.37 -6.51
CA PRO A 28 -6.60 -5.73 -7.42
C PRO A 28 -7.28 -5.48 -8.77
N ILE A 29 -7.03 -4.31 -9.35
CA ILE A 29 -7.39 -3.99 -10.73
C ILE A 29 -6.62 -4.96 -11.64
N PRO A 30 -7.27 -5.56 -12.68
CA PRO A 30 -6.58 -6.38 -13.65
C PRO A 30 -5.40 -5.64 -14.28
N ARG A 31 -4.22 -6.26 -14.23
CA ARG A 31 -2.99 -5.66 -14.73
C ARG A 31 -3.03 -5.50 -16.25
N ASP A 32 -2.71 -4.30 -16.74
CA ASP A 32 -2.58 -3.96 -18.16
C ASP A 32 -1.12 -3.65 -18.56
N ASN A 33 -0.17 -3.90 -17.66
CA ASN A 33 1.24 -3.53 -17.74
C ASN A 33 1.50 -2.02 -17.74
N SER A 34 0.53 -1.19 -17.35
CA SER A 34 0.77 0.23 -17.10
C SER A 34 1.37 0.43 -15.71
N THR A 35 2.17 1.48 -15.59
CA THR A 35 2.72 1.93 -14.30
C THR A 35 1.60 2.36 -13.35
N HIS A 36 0.55 2.96 -13.91
CA HIS A 36 -0.63 3.37 -13.16
C HIS A 36 -1.29 2.21 -12.42
N VAL A 37 -1.63 1.12 -13.12
CA VAL A 37 -2.28 -0.03 -12.47
C VAL A 37 -1.36 -0.67 -11.42
N ASP A 38 -0.06 -0.74 -11.70
CA ASP A 38 0.93 -1.26 -10.76
C ASP A 38 1.04 -0.40 -9.48
N ALA A 39 1.09 0.93 -9.62
CA ALA A 39 1.14 1.88 -8.52
C ALA A 39 -0.15 1.85 -7.69
N VAL A 40 -1.32 1.96 -8.34
CA VAL A 40 -2.64 1.99 -7.68
C VAL A 40 -2.87 0.71 -6.90
N ASN A 41 -2.58 -0.45 -7.50
CA ASN A 41 -2.73 -1.72 -6.81
C ASN A 41 -1.83 -1.79 -5.57
N MET A 42 -0.56 -1.42 -5.69
CA MET A 42 0.39 -1.44 -4.58
C MET A 42 -0.01 -0.50 -3.45
N LEU A 43 -0.30 0.77 -3.76
CA LEU A 43 -0.70 1.79 -2.79
C LEU A 43 -2.03 1.47 -2.11
N THR A 44 -2.99 0.90 -2.86
CA THR A 44 -4.27 0.48 -2.28
C THR A 44 -4.08 -0.68 -1.31
N CYS A 45 -3.23 -1.66 -1.62
CA CYS A 45 -2.92 -2.75 -0.69
C CYS A 45 -2.20 -2.26 0.58
N LEU A 46 -1.30 -1.28 0.43
CA LEU A 46 -0.62 -0.66 1.55
C LEU A 46 -1.61 0.07 2.46
N SER A 47 -2.46 0.91 1.87
CA SER A 47 -3.53 1.62 2.57
C SER A 47 -4.45 0.64 3.33
N ALA A 48 -4.89 -0.44 2.67
CA ALA A 48 -5.70 -1.49 3.29
C ALA A 48 -4.97 -2.25 4.43
N SER A 49 -3.63 -2.17 4.46
CA SER A 49 -2.79 -2.74 5.51
C SER A 49 -2.44 -1.75 6.62
N GLY A 50 -2.99 -0.52 6.57
CA GLY A 50 -2.85 0.50 7.61
C GLY A 50 -1.75 1.53 7.33
N PHE A 51 -1.18 1.56 6.11
CA PHE A 51 -0.24 2.61 5.73
C PHE A 51 -0.99 3.95 5.58
N PRO A 52 -0.36 5.07 5.97
CA PRO A 52 -1.00 6.38 5.90
C PRO A 52 -1.22 6.80 4.44
N GLY A 53 -2.29 7.57 4.18
CA GLY A 53 -2.71 7.93 2.82
C GLY A 53 -1.70 8.80 2.05
N ASN A 54 -0.79 9.46 2.77
CA ASN A 54 0.35 10.21 2.21
C ASN A 54 1.53 9.30 1.82
N THR A 55 1.37 7.98 1.86
CA THR A 55 2.41 7.05 1.42
C THR A 55 2.77 7.33 -0.03
N VAL A 56 4.06 7.58 -0.27
CA VAL A 56 4.59 7.88 -1.61
C VAL A 56 5.35 6.68 -2.13
N ILE A 57 5.06 6.30 -3.38
CA ILE A 57 5.95 5.48 -4.17
C ILE A 57 6.92 6.42 -4.90
N ALA A 58 8.20 6.08 -4.85
CA ALA A 58 9.28 6.69 -5.59
C ALA A 58 9.83 5.69 -6.63
N THR A 59 10.69 6.19 -7.50
CA THR A 59 11.56 5.38 -8.35
C THR A 59 13.00 5.57 -7.93
N ASP A 60 13.75 4.47 -7.90
CA ASP A 60 15.20 4.53 -7.82
C ASP A 60 15.84 4.70 -9.21
N ASP A 61 17.16 4.87 -9.25
CA ASP A 61 17.93 4.94 -10.51
C ASP A 61 17.80 3.68 -11.39
N ALA A 62 17.43 2.54 -10.80
CA ALA A 62 17.15 1.32 -11.53
C ALA A 62 15.70 1.26 -12.07
N GLN A 63 14.93 2.35 -11.93
CA GLN A 63 13.52 2.46 -12.27
C GLN A 63 12.65 1.43 -11.52
N SER A 64 13.12 0.93 -10.38
CA SER A 64 12.36 0.01 -9.54
C SER A 64 11.31 0.78 -8.74
N LEU A 65 10.22 0.08 -8.39
CA LEU A 65 9.21 0.65 -7.52
C LEU A 65 9.76 0.70 -6.11
N THR A 66 9.89 1.91 -5.57
CA THR A 66 10.48 2.13 -4.26
C THR A 66 9.45 2.70 -3.30
N LEU A 67 9.20 2.02 -2.18
CA LEU A 67 8.42 2.62 -1.09
C LEU A 67 9.32 3.47 -0.20
N VAL A 68 8.95 4.73 -0.01
CA VAL A 68 9.60 5.61 0.97
C VAL A 68 8.67 5.77 2.16
N SER A 69 9.12 5.31 3.33
CA SER A 69 8.32 5.34 4.54
C SER A 69 8.98 6.16 5.64
N ASN A 70 8.18 6.99 6.29
CA ASN A 70 8.59 7.74 7.47
C ASN A 70 8.64 6.81 8.68
N MET A 71 9.83 6.64 9.26
CA MET A 71 10.05 5.75 10.40
C MET A 71 9.36 6.21 11.71
N THR A 72 8.79 7.42 11.73
CA THR A 72 7.99 7.91 12.86
C THR A 72 6.51 7.52 12.75
N GLU A 73 6.05 7.11 11.56
CA GLU A 73 4.64 6.79 11.28
C GLU A 73 4.40 5.29 11.13
N ILE A 74 5.40 4.52 10.68
CA ILE A 74 5.27 3.08 10.41
C ILE A 74 6.42 2.31 11.06
N ASP A 75 6.08 1.29 11.85
CA ASP A 75 7.07 0.39 12.44
C ASP A 75 7.76 -0.46 11.36
N THR A 76 9.09 -0.42 11.39
CA THR A 76 9.99 -1.06 10.45
C THR A 76 9.86 -2.58 10.40
N ASP A 77 9.43 -3.21 11.49
CA ASP A 77 9.24 -4.67 11.57
C ASP A 77 7.93 -5.12 10.91
N THR A 78 6.99 -4.18 10.75
CA THR A 78 5.69 -4.44 10.09
C THR A 78 5.72 -4.15 8.60
N LEU A 79 6.68 -3.34 8.14
CA LEU A 79 6.77 -2.90 6.76
C LEU A 79 7.12 -4.06 5.83
N ASP A 80 8.23 -4.76 6.05
CA ASP A 80 8.70 -5.82 5.14
C ASP A 80 7.68 -6.94 4.94
N PRO A 81 6.99 -7.45 6.00
CA PRO A 81 5.94 -8.45 5.84
C PRO A 81 4.72 -7.93 5.06
N VAL A 82 4.30 -6.69 5.29
CA VAL A 82 3.17 -6.08 4.55
C VAL A 82 3.54 -5.87 3.08
N MET A 83 4.75 -5.36 2.81
CA MET A 83 5.27 -5.17 1.46
C MET A 83 5.34 -6.49 0.70
N ALA A 84 5.92 -7.52 1.32
CA ALA A 84 5.99 -8.85 0.72
C ALA A 84 4.59 -9.42 0.46
N ARG A 85 3.63 -9.23 1.37
CA ARG A 85 2.25 -9.67 1.18
C ARG A 85 1.56 -8.94 0.03
N CYS A 86 1.69 -7.62 -0.03
CA CYS A 86 1.13 -6.82 -1.12
C CYS A 86 1.74 -7.25 -2.44
N PHE A 87 3.07 -7.29 -2.54
CA PHE A 87 3.79 -7.77 -3.72
C PHE A 87 3.31 -9.16 -4.18
N ASN A 88 3.23 -10.13 -3.26
CA ASN A 88 2.80 -11.48 -3.58
C ASN A 88 1.34 -11.54 -4.09
N SER A 89 0.49 -10.63 -3.61
CA SER A 89 -0.92 -10.54 -4.04
C SER A 89 -1.05 -10.09 -5.50
N PHE A 90 -0.03 -9.43 -6.06
CA PHE A 90 -0.01 -8.98 -7.46
C PHE A 90 0.63 -9.98 -8.43
N ALA A 91 1.04 -11.15 -7.91
CA ALA A 91 1.40 -12.36 -8.64
C ALA A 91 2.50 -12.26 -9.73
N TYR A 92 3.10 -11.11 -10.08
CA TYR A 92 4.12 -11.06 -11.15
C TYR A 92 5.12 -9.90 -11.05
N GLY A 93 6.43 -10.22 -11.11
CA GLY A 93 7.40 -9.51 -11.94
C GLY A 93 7.63 -8.01 -11.76
N LEU A 94 7.56 -7.46 -10.56
CA LEU A 94 7.97 -6.08 -10.28
C LEU A 94 9.26 -6.09 -9.47
N SER A 95 10.18 -5.18 -9.78
CA SER A 95 11.30 -4.89 -8.89
C SER A 95 10.80 -3.98 -7.79
N PHE A 96 11.06 -4.35 -6.54
CA PHE A 96 10.55 -3.64 -5.38
C PHE A 96 11.62 -3.46 -4.31
N SER A 97 11.82 -2.22 -3.87
CA SER A 97 12.70 -1.85 -2.75
C SER A 97 11.95 -0.96 -1.77
N HIS A 98 12.35 -0.95 -0.50
CA HIS A 98 11.81 0.01 0.46
C HIS A 98 12.95 0.72 1.19
N TYR A 99 12.69 1.96 1.57
CA TYR A 99 13.64 2.77 2.33
C TYR A 99 12.96 3.42 3.53
N LYS A 100 13.73 3.50 4.61
CA LYS A 100 13.32 4.03 5.90
C LYS A 100 14.02 5.36 6.10
N TYR A 101 13.27 6.42 6.31
CA TYR A 101 13.83 7.74 6.57
C TYR A 101 13.06 8.49 7.66
N VAL A 102 13.72 9.45 8.32
CA VAL A 102 13.09 10.39 9.27
C VAL A 102 12.36 11.50 8.52
N ASN A 103 12.92 11.95 7.40
CA ASN A 103 12.37 12.92 6.46
C ASN A 103 12.53 12.36 5.05
N PHE A 104 11.69 12.75 4.08
CA PHE A 104 11.91 12.35 2.69
C PHE A 104 13.34 12.73 2.28
N PRO A 105 14.13 11.80 1.74
CA PRO A 105 15.52 12.06 1.46
C PRO A 105 15.67 13.09 0.33
N ASP A 106 16.52 14.09 0.51
CA ASP A 106 17.11 14.86 -0.60
C ASP A 106 18.19 14.00 -1.28
N ASP A 107 17.81 12.80 -1.74
CA ASP A 107 18.69 11.86 -2.42
C ASP A 107 18.40 11.92 -3.93
N ASP A 108 19.42 12.27 -4.71
CA ASP A 108 19.35 12.35 -6.19
C ASP A 108 18.90 11.02 -6.83
N ASN A 109 19.07 9.91 -6.10
CA ASN A 109 18.74 8.55 -6.56
C ASN A 109 17.29 8.16 -6.28
N LEU A 110 16.51 8.96 -5.54
CA LEU A 110 15.10 8.70 -5.26
C LEU A 110 14.21 9.82 -5.78
N ARG A 111 13.40 9.51 -6.79
CA ARG A 111 12.50 10.47 -7.40
C ARG A 111 11.08 10.14 -6.98
N PRO A 112 10.38 11.00 -6.23
CA PRO A 112 9.00 10.76 -5.87
C PRO A 112 8.18 10.64 -7.16
N VAL A 113 7.33 9.63 -7.23
CA VAL A 113 6.50 9.35 -8.40
C VAL A 113 5.07 9.77 -8.12
N THR A 114 4.46 9.19 -7.09
CA THR A 114 3.04 9.42 -6.82
C THR A 114 2.62 8.97 -5.44
N SER A 115 1.53 9.54 -4.95
CA SER A 115 0.74 9.04 -3.82
C SER A 115 -0.48 8.27 -4.34
N LEU A 116 -1.24 7.61 -3.46
CA LEU A 116 -2.48 6.94 -3.91
C LEU A 116 -3.47 7.94 -4.51
N GLU A 117 -3.64 9.07 -3.84
CA GLU A 117 -4.52 10.15 -4.28
C GLU A 117 -4.09 10.70 -5.64
N ASP A 118 -2.81 11.00 -5.80
CA ASP A 118 -2.28 11.55 -7.05
C ASP A 118 -2.34 10.56 -8.20
N ALA A 119 -2.10 9.27 -7.95
CA ALA A 119 -2.16 8.23 -8.95
C ALA A 119 -3.58 8.06 -9.49
N LEU A 120 -4.59 8.16 -8.62
CA LEU A 120 -6.00 8.13 -8.99
C LEU A 120 -6.43 9.39 -9.75
N ALA A 121 -5.88 10.56 -9.39
CA ALA A 121 -6.21 11.82 -10.03
C ALA A 121 -5.49 12.05 -11.38
N ASN A 122 -4.28 11.52 -11.54
CA ASN A 122 -3.40 11.77 -12.70
C ASN A 122 -2.82 10.45 -13.26
N PRO A 123 -3.64 9.62 -13.93
CA PRO A 123 -3.21 8.30 -14.39
C PRO A 123 -2.10 8.33 -15.44
N ASP A 124 -2.00 9.39 -16.25
CA ASP A 124 -1.11 9.47 -17.40
C ASP A 124 0.28 10.08 -17.10
N SER A 125 0.53 10.54 -15.86
CA SER A 125 1.75 11.28 -15.51
C SER A 125 2.85 10.43 -14.85
N LEU A 126 2.67 9.12 -14.80
CA LEU A 126 3.54 8.24 -14.02
C LEU A 126 4.72 7.70 -14.87
N PRO A 127 5.98 7.81 -14.39
CA PRO A 127 7.16 7.27 -15.07
C PRO A 127 7.18 5.75 -15.03
N GLU A 128 7.75 5.12 -16.06
CA GLU A 128 7.77 3.67 -16.17
C GLU A 128 8.57 2.94 -15.08
N PHE A 129 7.99 1.85 -14.56
CA PHE A 129 8.64 0.96 -13.60
C PHE A 129 9.26 -0.28 -14.24
N LEU A 130 10.33 -0.77 -13.63
CA LEU A 130 10.99 -2.01 -14.01
C LEU A 130 10.10 -3.22 -13.70
N ARG A 131 9.71 -3.93 -14.76
CA ARG A 131 8.96 -5.19 -14.71
C ARG A 131 9.91 -6.35 -15.02
N LEU A 132 10.31 -7.09 -14.00
CA LEU A 132 11.11 -8.30 -14.16
C LEU A 132 10.24 -9.44 -14.70
N LYS A 133 10.76 -10.24 -15.64
CA LYS A 133 10.09 -11.51 -15.97
C LYS A 133 10.18 -12.43 -14.75
N ARG A 134 9.04 -12.91 -14.26
CA ARG A 134 9.02 -14.02 -13.31
C ARG A 134 9.56 -15.25 -14.05
N ILE A 135 10.76 -15.70 -13.67
CA ILE A 135 11.41 -16.91 -14.20
C ILE A 135 10.66 -18.13 -13.68
#